data_AF-A0A8T9Q659-F1
#
_entry.id   AF-A0A8T9Q659-F1
#
_cell.length_a   1.000
_cell.length_b   1.000
_cell.length_c   1.000
_cell.angle_alpha   90.00
_cell.angle_beta   90.00
_cell.angle_gamma   90.00
#
_symmetry.space_group_name_H-M   'P 1'
#
loop_
_entity.id
_entity.type
_entity.pdbx_description
1 polymer ?
#
loop_
_entity_poly.entity_id
_entity_poly.type
_entity_poly.pdbx_seq_one_letter_code
_entity_poly.pdbx_strand_id
1 'polypeptide(L)'
;MIVVFVNNCVADSSFSIQWNGGQSNRTAVIQYGQSVSIDTSTVNIPNGTSCWARAYVQTGPNHDSSDNFTFPTNEVTYTLTGGVDDPEFSCSGCN
;
A
#
# COMPACT_ATOMS: atom_id res chain seq x y z
N MET A 1 0.85 14.70 -0.42
CA MET A 1 -0.28 13.77 -0.25
C MET A 1 0.34 12.42 0.04
N ILE A 2 0.03 11.81 1.18
CA ILE A 2 0.87 10.72 1.69
C ILE A 2 0.05 9.45 1.80
N VAL A 3 0.57 8.35 1.27
CA VAL A 3 0.09 7.02 1.60
C VAL A 3 1.14 6.35 2.47
N VAL A 4 0.74 5.95 3.67
CA VAL A 4 1.58 5.25 4.64
C VAL A 4 1.26 3.77 4.59
N PHE A 5 2.30 2.94 4.57
CA PHE A 5 2.19 1.49 4.71
C PHE A 5 2.83 1.09 6.03
N VAL A 6 2.09 0.34 6.85
CA VAL A 6 2.58 -0.25 8.10
C VAL A 6 2.66 -1.76 7.89
N ASN A 7 3.83 -2.34 8.12
CA ASN A 7 4.00 -3.78 8.03
C ASN A 7 3.87 -4.42 9.43
N ASN A 8 2.72 -5.01 9.72
CA ASN A 8 2.51 -5.88 10.87
C ASN A 8 2.28 -7.34 10.44
N CYS A 9 2.62 -7.70 9.19
CA CYS A 9 2.71 -9.08 8.73
C CYS A 9 3.97 -9.73 9.31
N VAL A 10 3.93 -11.03 9.56
CA VAL A 10 5.07 -11.80 10.09
C VAL A 10 6.29 -11.83 9.15
N ALA A 11 6.13 -11.36 7.90
CA ALA A 11 7.16 -11.34 6.89
C ALA A 11 7.51 -9.94 6.42
N ASP A 12 8.78 -9.77 6.08
CA ASP A 12 9.31 -8.56 5.47
C ASP A 12 8.56 -8.27 4.16
N SER A 13 8.18 -7.01 3.94
CA SER A 13 7.31 -6.63 2.84
C SER A 13 7.73 -5.31 2.20
N SER A 14 7.46 -5.16 0.91
CA SER A 14 7.50 -3.86 0.22
C SER A 14 6.15 -3.54 -0.37
N PHE A 15 5.89 -2.28 -0.67
CA PHE A 15 4.56 -1.81 -1.04
C PHE A 15 4.58 -0.96 -2.30
N SER A 16 3.43 -0.80 -2.93
CA SER A 16 3.21 0.16 -4.01
C SER A 16 1.75 0.59 -4.02
N ILE A 17 1.48 1.71 -4.68
CA ILE A 17 0.13 2.16 -5.00
C ILE A 17 -0.16 1.73 -6.43
N GLN A 18 -1.35 1.15 -6.63
CA GLN A 18 -1.83 0.66 -7.91
C GLN A 18 -3.05 1.47 -8.33
N TRP A 19 -3.26 1.61 -9.63
CA TRP A 19 -4.50 2.14 -10.20
C TRP A 19 -4.73 1.54 -11.59
N ASN A 20 -5.92 1.74 -12.14
CA ASN A 20 -6.20 1.35 -13.51
C ASN A 20 -5.33 2.15 -14.48
N GLY A 21 -4.33 1.48 -15.07
CA GLY A 21 -3.41 2.08 -16.03
C GLY A 21 -2.01 2.38 -15.48
N GLY A 22 -1.69 2.01 -14.23
CA GLY A 22 -0.33 2.18 -13.73
C GLY A 22 -0.10 1.76 -12.28
N GLN A 23 1.12 1.99 -11.83
CA GLN A 23 1.55 1.80 -10.45
C GLN A 23 2.64 2.78 -10.08
N SER A 24 2.79 3.05 -8.79
CA SER A 24 3.97 3.73 -8.26
C SER A 24 5.19 2.81 -8.33
N ASN A 25 6.37 3.38 -8.07
CA ASN A 25 7.52 2.56 -7.70
C ASN A 25 7.23 1.78 -6.41
N ARG A 26 7.94 0.67 -6.25
CA ARG A 26 7.96 -0.06 -4.98
C ARG A 26 8.71 0.72 -3.92
N THR A 27 8.24 0.63 -2.68
CA THR A 27 8.99 1.08 -1.50
C THR A 27 10.21 0.19 -1.24
N ALA A 28 11.07 0.62 -0.32
CA ALA A 28 12.00 -0.30 0.32
C ALA A 28 11.25 -1.44 1.03
N VAL A 29 11.93 -2.57 1.21
CA VAL A 29 11.46 -3.65 2.08
C VAL A 29 11.56 -3.19 3.52
N ILE A 30 10.51 -3.41 4.29
CA ILE A 30 10.41 -3.09 5.71
C ILE A 30 9.97 -4.31 6.52
N GLN A 31 10.43 -4.38 7.77
CA GLN A 31 10.20 -5.50 8.68
C GLN A 31 8.92 -5.29 9.51
N TYR A 32 8.56 -6.31 10.30
CA TYR A 32 7.46 -6.23 11.26
C TYR A 32 7.57 -5.00 12.17
N GLY A 33 6.46 -4.29 12.37
CA GLY A 33 6.34 -3.09 13.19
C GLY A 33 6.88 -1.81 12.55
N GLN A 34 7.42 -1.87 11.33
CA GLN A 34 7.94 -0.71 10.62
C GLN A 34 6.89 -0.09 9.70
N SER A 35 7.14 1.15 9.28
CA SER A 35 6.33 1.84 8.29
C SER A 35 7.19 2.53 7.23
N VAL A 36 6.58 2.76 6.07
CA VAL A 36 7.16 3.48 4.94
C VAL A 36 6.05 4.28 4.26
N SER A 37 6.40 5.37 3.59
CA SER A 37 5.42 6.22 2.91
C SER A 37 5.77 6.49 1.46
N ILE A 38 4.74 6.76 0.67
CA ILE A 38 4.85 7.27 -0.70
C ILE A 38 4.19 8.64 -0.74
N ASP A 39 4.94 9.65 -1.19
CA ASP A 39 4.37 10.95 -1.55
C ASP A 39 3.75 10.86 -2.95
N THR A 40 2.43 10.78 -3.01
CA THR A 40 1.68 10.61 -4.25
C THR A 40 1.72 11.86 -5.14
N SER A 41 2.15 13.01 -4.63
CA SER A 41 2.36 14.20 -5.46
C SER A 41 3.51 14.05 -6.46
N THR A 42 4.41 13.09 -6.21
CA THR A 42 5.53 12.74 -7.11
C THR A 42 5.16 11.70 -8.16
N VAL A 43 3.93 11.17 -8.08
CA VAL A 43 3.41 10.13 -8.98
C VAL A 43 2.40 10.75 -9.92
N ASN A 44 2.51 10.47 -11.21
CA ASN A 44 1.58 10.99 -12.22
C ASN A 44 0.24 10.21 -12.20
N ILE A 45 -0.57 10.46 -11.18
CA ILE A 45 -1.92 9.88 -11.03
C ILE A 45 -2.96 10.92 -11.48
N PRO A 46 -3.87 10.58 -12.40
CA PRO A 46 -4.95 11.50 -12.77
C PRO A 46 -5.88 11.79 -11.59
N ASN A 47 -6.37 13.02 -11.48
CA ASN A 47 -7.38 13.38 -10.47
C ASN A 47 -8.67 12.57 -10.66
N GLY A 48 -9.29 12.16 -9.57
CA GLY A 48 -10.47 11.29 -9.53
C GLY A 48 -10.17 9.80 -9.67
N THR A 49 -8.90 9.39 -9.77
CA THR A 49 -8.53 7.98 -9.95
C THR A 49 -8.67 7.19 -8.66
N SER A 50 -9.37 6.06 -8.72
CA SER A 50 -9.41 5.06 -7.65
C SER A 50 -8.08 4.31 -7.58
N CYS A 51 -7.44 4.32 -6.42
CA CYS A 51 -6.14 3.73 -6.16
C CYS A 51 -6.23 2.72 -5.01
N TRP A 52 -5.40 1.69 -5.05
CA TRP A 52 -5.31 0.66 -4.01
C TRP A 52 -3.86 0.32 -3.65
N ALA A 53 -3.67 -0.35 -2.52
CA ALA A 53 -2.37 -0.84 -2.09
C ALA A 53 -2.04 -2.20 -2.70
N ARG A 54 -0.77 -2.41 -3.04
CA ARG A 54 -0.22 -3.75 -3.27
C ARG A 54 0.95 -4.00 -2.33
N ALA A 55 0.88 -5.07 -1.55
CA ALA A 55 2.00 -5.64 -0.80
C ALA A 55 2.73 -6.71 -1.62
N TYR A 56 4.04 -6.74 -1.43
CA TYR A 56 4.93 -7.76 -1.95
C TYR A 56 5.59 -8.42 -0.76
N VAL A 57 4.95 -9.48 -0.27
CA VAL A 57 5.37 -10.21 0.91
C VAL A 57 6.56 -11.10 0.54
N GLN A 58 7.66 -11.01 1.27
CA GLN A 58 8.81 -11.86 1.01
C GLN A 58 8.42 -13.33 1.17
N THR A 59 8.80 -14.15 0.18
CA THR A 59 8.51 -15.59 0.13
C THR A 59 7.03 -15.97 -0.01
N GLY A 60 6.12 -14.99 -0.09
CA GLY A 60 4.68 -15.20 -0.28
C GLY A 60 4.13 -14.64 -1.59
N PRO A 61 2.83 -14.83 -1.87
CA PRO A 61 2.15 -14.19 -2.98
C PRO A 61 2.04 -12.66 -2.79
N ASN A 62 1.72 -11.96 -3.88
CA ASN A 62 1.44 -10.53 -3.81
C ASN A 62 0.02 -10.28 -3.31
N HIS A 63 -0.05 -9.32 -2.40
CA HIS A 63 -1.18 -8.79 -1.68
C HIS A 63 -1.92 -7.60 -2.30
N ASP A 64 -3.16 -7.64 -2.81
CA ASP A 64 -3.87 -6.38 -3.14
C ASP A 64 -4.83 -6.00 -2.00
N SER A 65 -4.92 -4.72 -1.66
CA SER A 65 -5.98 -4.26 -0.75
C SER A 65 -7.32 -4.31 -1.45
N SER A 66 -8.36 -4.69 -0.72
CA SER A 66 -9.76 -4.51 -1.17
C SER A 66 -10.22 -3.06 -1.05
N ASP A 67 -9.59 -2.28 -0.18
CA ASP A 67 -9.93 -0.88 0.08
C ASP A 67 -9.21 0.06 -0.88
N ASN A 68 -9.95 1.10 -1.31
CA ASN A 68 -9.46 2.09 -2.25
C ASN A 68 -9.52 3.50 -1.67
N PHE A 69 -8.68 4.39 -2.19
CA PHE A 69 -8.84 5.82 -2.02
C PHE A 69 -8.94 6.52 -3.38
N THR A 70 -9.57 7.68 -3.41
CA THR A 70 -9.63 8.52 -4.61
C THR A 70 -8.50 9.53 -4.57
N PHE A 71 -7.63 9.53 -5.59
CA PHE A 71 -6.64 10.60 -5.75
C PHE A 71 -7.33 11.87 -6.25
N PRO A 72 -6.97 13.08 -5.79
CA PRO A 72 -5.96 13.38 -4.78
C PRO A 72 -6.51 13.11 -3.36
N THR A 73 -5.69 12.58 -2.45
CA THR A 73 -6.07 12.28 -1.05
C THR A 73 -5.14 12.95 -0.03
N ASN A 74 -5.61 13.25 1.18
CA ASN A 74 -4.77 13.88 2.20
C ASN A 74 -3.71 12.92 2.74
N GLU A 75 -4.15 11.99 3.59
CA GLU A 75 -3.35 10.93 4.18
C GLU A 75 -4.19 9.66 4.23
N VAL A 76 -3.62 8.55 3.76
CA VAL A 76 -4.23 7.22 3.82
C VAL A 76 -3.20 6.27 4.43
N THR A 77 -3.63 5.46 5.38
CA THR A 77 -2.75 4.45 6.00
C THR A 77 -3.27 3.06 5.71
N TYR A 78 -2.45 2.24 5.06
CA TYR A 78 -2.66 0.81 4.89
C TYR A 78 -1.83 0.04 5.90
N THR A 79 -2.46 -0.79 6.71
CA THR A 79 -1.78 -1.71 7.64
C THR A 79 -1.91 -3.13 7.11
N LEU A 80 -0.78 -3.78 6.86
CA LEU A 80 -0.72 -5.19 6.49
C LEU A 80 -0.56 -6.03 7.75
N THR A 81 -1.40 -7.05 7.96
CA THR A 81 -1.31 -8.02 9.06
C THR A 81 -1.31 -9.45 8.49
N GLY A 82 -1.27 -10.45 9.36
CA GLY A 82 -1.42 -11.85 8.96
C GLY A 82 -0.11 -12.58 8.63
N GLY A 83 -0.25 -13.66 7.87
CA GLY A 83 0.82 -14.60 7.53
C GLY A 83 1.48 -14.33 6.17
N VAL A 84 2.47 -15.15 5.81
CA VAL A 84 3.10 -15.12 4.47
C VAL A 84 2.08 -15.45 3.37
N ASP A 85 1.26 -16.48 3.60
CA ASP A 85 0.31 -17.00 2.60
C ASP A 85 -1.07 -16.33 2.66
N ASP A 86 -1.37 -15.66 3.77
CA ASP A 86 -2.66 -15.00 4.01
C ASP A 86 -2.45 -13.63 4.70
N PRO A 87 -1.85 -12.67 3.98
CA PRO A 87 -1.69 -11.31 4.47
C PRO A 87 -2.97 -10.50 4.23
N GLU A 88 -3.39 -9.73 5.23
CA GLU A 88 -4.63 -8.95 5.16
C GLU A 88 -4.33 -7.46 5.27
N PHE A 89 -5.02 -6.65 4.46
CA PHE A 89 -4.97 -5.19 4.59
C PHE A 89 -6.13 -4.67 5.44
N SER A 90 -5.84 -3.65 6.24
CA SER A 90 -6.83 -2.72 6.76
C SER A 90 -6.44 -1.30 6.35
N CYS A 91 -7.44 -0.48 6.01
CA CYS A 91 -7.20 0.90 5.61
C CYS A 91 -7.87 1.92 6.55
N SER A 92 -7.13 2.99 6.87
CA SER A 92 -7.66 4.21 7.48
C SER A 92 -7.54 5.37 6.50
N GLY A 93 -8.64 6.11 6.30
CA GLY A 93 -8.72 7.19 5.32
C GLY A 93 -9.05 6.75 3.89
N CYS A 94 -9.30 5.45 3.67
CA CYS A 94 -9.96 4.95 2.45
C CYS A 94 -11.46 5.27 2.45
N ASN A 95 -12.09 5.20 1.27
CA ASN A 95 -13.53 5.39 1.06
C ASN A 95 -14.27 4.06 0.99
#